data_AF-A0A6I9NDW6-F1
#
_entry.id   AF-A0A6I9NDW6-F1
#
_cell.length_a   1.000
_cell.length_b   1.000
_cell.length_c   1.000
_cell.angle_alpha   90.00
_cell.angle_beta   90.00
_cell.angle_gamma   90.00
#
_symmetry.space_group_name_H-M   'P 1'
#
loop_
_entity.id
_entity.type
_entity.pdbx_description
1 polymer ?
#
loop_
_entity_poly.entity_id
_entity_poly.type
_entity_poly.pdbx_seq_one_letter_code
_entity_poly.pdbx_strand_id
1 'polypeptide(L)'
;MQEFFAALWLLKNPDLISNVFQQCLTEEKKHMKHLIPYMCRLLSEKSRSLMECLIPPEELKNTSNGFCKEVISTFLPSLCGNDEADTEDSGRILFLCQCLYESQCPEACIDLLEQLDFHLDLSEESLDPYPCCAVAYVITQSKEREIWLNLEDVTMSQQGMRPLLGCLQNVQWCDSLPRQLWEIFLLSEGEMDYITLLGLDGNQMHLPVEGDRKLFERAVTVLQKISKKVKICLHWERENPDCHSLRETLLEALPYVSSLSFRRTHRAPRLQGQERRYEKLKRQEKQLFLDLCLKAATLIQGESVHNEVNNLISLFSFNYDIHNILLDLYQHVKTQESSAVIQKLKPFFQSVPAVWTIDLSERKSSILLEVLRLQPEKKQVELRGCSEEESEVRTLLQCLPYISQISFVPQLSEPSGELQFFGTLFCAAAET
;
A
#
# COMPACT_ATOMS: atom_id res chain seq x y z
N MET A 1 4.76 34.70 -24.19
CA MET A 1 4.15 35.91 -24.82
C MET A 1 3.81 35.66 -26.28
N GLN A 2 4.65 34.94 -27.02
CA GLN A 2 4.35 34.56 -28.41
C GLN A 2 3.12 33.66 -28.49
N GLU A 3 2.99 32.73 -27.55
CA GLU A 3 1.88 31.77 -27.41
C GLU A 3 0.54 32.48 -27.21
N PHE A 4 0.54 33.51 -26.37
CA PHE A 4 -0.64 34.34 -26.12
C PHE A 4 -1.13 35.03 -27.40
N PHE A 5 -0.22 35.69 -28.14
CA PHE A 5 -0.61 36.39 -29.37
C PHE A 5 -0.99 35.42 -30.49
N ALA A 6 -0.35 34.26 -30.58
CA ALA A 6 -0.73 33.22 -31.52
C ALA A 6 -2.12 32.64 -31.21
N ALA A 7 -2.43 32.38 -29.94
CA ALA A 7 -3.77 31.98 -29.49
C ALA A 7 -4.82 33.05 -29.84
N LEU A 8 -4.54 34.32 -29.54
CA LEU A 8 -5.43 35.43 -29.90
C LEU A 8 -5.63 35.55 -31.42
N TRP A 9 -4.59 35.35 -32.21
CA TRP A 9 -4.67 35.37 -33.66
C TRP A 9 -5.53 34.22 -34.18
N LEU A 10 -5.43 33.02 -33.62
CA LEU A 10 -6.29 31.88 -33.98
C LEU A 10 -7.76 32.15 -33.64
N LEU A 11 -8.05 32.78 -32.50
CA LEU A 11 -9.43 33.17 -32.16
C LEU A 11 -10.03 34.20 -33.13
N LYS A 12 -9.19 35.00 -33.80
CA LYS A 12 -9.62 35.90 -34.89
C LYS A 12 -9.78 35.20 -36.24
N ASN A 13 -9.33 33.95 -36.36
CA ASN A 13 -9.39 33.16 -37.58
C ASN A 13 -9.94 31.75 -37.26
N PRO A 14 -11.20 31.64 -36.81
CA PRO A 14 -11.75 30.40 -36.24
C PRO A 14 -11.72 29.21 -37.20
N ASP A 15 -11.84 29.44 -38.51
CA ASP A 15 -11.76 28.40 -39.55
C ASP A 15 -10.42 27.64 -39.58
N LEU A 16 -9.36 28.21 -38.98
CA LEU A 16 -8.04 27.59 -38.91
C LEU A 16 -7.83 26.73 -37.66
N ILE A 17 -8.70 26.84 -36.65
CA ILE A 17 -8.53 26.21 -35.33
C ILE A 17 -8.46 24.69 -35.45
N SER A 18 -9.44 24.06 -36.11
CA SER A 18 -9.49 22.61 -36.25
C SER A 18 -8.27 22.06 -37.00
N ASN A 19 -7.77 22.79 -38.01
CA ASN A 19 -6.56 22.40 -38.73
C ASN A 19 -5.33 22.47 -37.81
N VAL A 20 -5.21 23.53 -37.00
CA VAL A 20 -4.13 23.64 -36.01
C VAL A 20 -4.19 22.51 -34.99
N PHE A 21 -5.38 22.14 -34.50
CA PHE A 21 -5.51 21.03 -33.56
C PHE A 21 -5.03 19.71 -34.16
N GLN A 22 -5.39 19.42 -35.41
CA GLN A 22 -4.89 18.23 -36.12
C GLN A 22 -3.37 18.27 -36.32
N GLN A 23 -2.80 19.44 -36.60
CA GLN A 23 -1.35 19.60 -36.70
C GLN A 23 -0.65 19.40 -35.34
N CYS A 24 -1.28 19.76 -34.21
CA CYS A 24 -0.74 19.50 -32.88
C CYS A 24 -0.56 18.00 -32.57
N LEU A 25 -1.21 17.11 -33.32
CA LEU A 25 -1.06 15.66 -33.16
C LEU A 25 0.18 15.12 -33.90
N THR A 26 0.90 15.94 -34.68
CA THR A 26 2.11 15.54 -35.39
C THR A 26 3.37 15.92 -34.61
N GLU A 27 4.41 15.10 -34.71
CA GLU A 27 5.69 15.34 -34.01
C GLU A 27 6.32 16.70 -34.32
N GLU A 28 6.23 17.16 -35.57
CA GLU A 28 6.78 18.45 -36.00
C GLU A 28 6.09 19.64 -35.29
N LYS A 29 4.79 19.53 -35.04
CA LYS A 29 3.94 20.64 -34.57
C LYS A 29 3.31 20.41 -33.20
N LYS A 30 3.71 19.36 -32.48
CA LYS A 30 3.19 19.02 -31.15
C LYS A 30 3.29 20.15 -30.13
N HIS A 31 4.32 20.98 -30.25
CA HIS A 31 4.52 22.15 -29.40
C HIS A 31 3.40 23.21 -29.53
N MET A 32 2.65 23.24 -30.64
CA MET A 32 1.53 24.16 -30.83
C MET A 32 0.35 23.89 -29.88
N LYS A 33 0.29 22.71 -29.24
CA LYS A 33 -0.73 22.40 -28.23
C LYS A 33 -0.74 23.38 -27.07
N HIS A 34 0.39 24.01 -26.75
CA HIS A 34 0.51 25.00 -25.69
C HIS A 34 -0.26 26.31 -25.96
N LEU A 35 -0.78 26.52 -27.18
CA LEU A 35 -1.68 27.63 -27.50
C LEU A 35 -3.09 27.42 -26.90
N ILE A 36 -3.50 26.16 -26.77
CA ILE A 36 -4.88 25.78 -26.47
C ILE A 36 -5.33 26.24 -25.07
N PRO A 37 -4.53 26.10 -23.99
CA PRO A 37 -4.90 26.64 -22.68
C PRO A 37 -5.14 28.15 -22.69
N TYR A 38 -4.36 28.92 -23.48
CA TYR A 38 -4.60 30.36 -23.64
C TYR A 38 -5.91 30.63 -24.37
N MET A 39 -6.21 29.87 -25.42
CA MET A 39 -7.50 29.97 -26.11
C MET A 39 -8.66 29.66 -25.16
N CYS A 40 -8.57 28.60 -24.35
CA CYS A 40 -9.53 28.29 -23.30
C CYS A 40 -9.74 29.47 -22.34
N ARG A 41 -8.66 30.08 -21.84
CA ARG A 41 -8.75 31.24 -20.94
C ARG A 41 -9.40 32.44 -21.61
N LEU A 42 -9.04 32.74 -22.86
CA LEU A 42 -9.58 33.86 -23.62
C LEU A 42 -11.06 33.64 -24.00
N LEU A 43 -11.50 32.40 -24.16
CA LEU A 43 -12.90 32.07 -24.42
C LEU A 43 -13.76 31.96 -23.15
N SER A 44 -13.15 32.01 -21.95
CA SER A 44 -13.86 31.89 -20.68
C SER A 44 -14.72 33.11 -20.33
N GLU A 45 -15.74 32.92 -19.49
CA GLU A 45 -16.59 34.00 -18.98
C GLU A 45 -15.78 35.13 -18.30
N LYS A 46 -14.66 34.79 -17.65
CA LYS A 46 -13.82 35.74 -16.91
C LYS A 46 -13.13 36.76 -17.83
N SER A 47 -12.88 36.41 -19.09
CA SER A 47 -12.16 37.25 -20.06
C SER A 47 -13.08 37.82 -21.14
N ARG A 48 -14.37 37.43 -21.16
CA ARG A 48 -15.35 37.84 -22.18
C ARG A 48 -15.36 39.34 -22.43
N SER A 49 -15.43 40.16 -21.37
CA SER A 49 -15.46 41.63 -21.49
C SER A 49 -14.24 42.21 -22.22
N LEU A 50 -13.06 41.64 -22.00
CA LEU A 50 -11.83 42.06 -22.69
C LEU A 50 -11.83 41.59 -24.15
N MET A 51 -12.36 40.39 -24.41
CA MET A 51 -12.38 39.79 -25.74
C MET A 51 -13.41 40.42 -26.68
N GLU A 52 -14.54 40.87 -26.15
CA GLU A 52 -15.56 41.62 -26.92
C GLU A 52 -15.02 42.95 -27.47
N CYS A 53 -13.91 43.46 -26.93
CA CYS A 53 -13.21 44.63 -27.48
C CYS A 53 -12.36 44.29 -28.72
N LEU A 54 -12.08 43.01 -28.96
CA LEU A 54 -11.16 42.53 -29.99
C LEU A 54 -11.83 41.66 -31.06
N ILE A 55 -12.92 41.00 -30.70
CA ILE A 55 -13.68 40.04 -31.52
C ILE A 55 -15.18 40.33 -31.32
N PRO A 56 -16.00 40.37 -32.38
CA PRO A 56 -17.45 40.53 -32.26
C PRO A 56 -18.09 39.49 -31.32
N PRO A 57 -19.05 39.89 -30.44
CA PRO A 57 -19.65 38.98 -29.46
C PRO A 57 -20.29 37.72 -30.08
N GLU A 58 -20.89 37.83 -31.26
CA GLU A 58 -21.50 36.70 -31.97
C GLU A 58 -20.44 35.68 -32.43
N GLU A 59 -19.35 36.14 -33.03
CA GLU A 59 -18.23 35.30 -33.45
C GLU A 59 -17.54 34.63 -32.25
N LEU A 60 -17.36 35.38 -31.16
CA LEU A 60 -16.79 34.87 -29.93
C LEU A 60 -17.66 33.77 -29.32
N LYS A 61 -18.99 33.96 -29.30
CA LYS A 61 -19.95 32.95 -28.82
C LYS A 61 -19.96 31.71 -29.71
N ASN A 62 -19.97 31.89 -31.03
CA ASN A 62 -19.93 30.78 -31.97
C ASN A 62 -18.66 29.95 -31.84
N THR A 63 -17.51 30.61 -31.66
CA THR A 63 -16.21 29.95 -31.45
C THR A 63 -16.13 29.26 -30.10
N SER A 64 -16.70 29.85 -29.04
CA SER A 64 -16.72 29.27 -27.69
C SER A 64 -17.62 28.02 -27.60
N ASN A 65 -18.74 28.02 -28.33
CA ASN A 65 -19.69 26.92 -28.35
C ASN A 65 -19.03 25.62 -28.85
N GLY A 66 -18.94 24.62 -27.97
CA GLY A 66 -18.37 23.33 -28.33
C GLY A 66 -16.83 23.30 -28.39
N PHE A 67 -16.14 24.42 -28.15
CA PHE A 67 -14.67 24.47 -28.19
C PHE A 67 -14.01 23.45 -27.25
N CYS A 68 -14.44 23.41 -25.99
CA CYS A 68 -13.90 22.45 -25.02
C CYS A 68 -14.21 21.00 -25.43
N LYS A 69 -15.37 20.76 -26.02
CA LYS A 69 -15.75 19.44 -26.54
C LYS A 69 -14.88 19.03 -27.73
N GLU A 70 -14.58 19.97 -28.63
CA GLU A 70 -13.65 19.74 -29.75
C GLU A 70 -12.24 19.41 -29.22
N VAL A 71 -11.74 20.16 -28.23
CA VAL A 71 -10.46 19.89 -27.55
C VAL A 71 -10.45 18.48 -26.97
N ILE A 72 -11.44 18.11 -26.14
CA ILE A 72 -11.52 16.76 -25.55
C ILE A 72 -11.55 15.70 -26.67
N SER A 73 -12.44 15.84 -27.64
CA SER A 73 -12.58 14.87 -28.74
C SER A 73 -11.35 14.76 -29.65
N THR A 74 -10.48 15.77 -29.68
CA THR A 74 -9.27 15.73 -30.51
C THR A 74 -8.11 15.09 -29.78
N PHE A 75 -7.95 15.37 -28.47
CA PHE A 75 -6.77 14.97 -27.71
C PHE A 75 -6.99 13.75 -26.79
N LEU A 76 -8.22 13.23 -26.70
CA LEU A 76 -8.56 12.03 -25.91
C LEU A 76 -8.53 10.69 -26.69
N PRO A 77 -9.05 10.55 -27.93
CA PRO A 77 -9.29 9.25 -28.58
C PRO A 77 -8.06 8.39 -28.90
N SER A 78 -6.86 8.95 -28.86
CA SER A 78 -5.61 8.22 -29.08
C SER A 78 -5.26 7.24 -27.94
N LEU A 79 -6.03 7.22 -26.85
CA LEU A 79 -5.87 6.29 -25.72
C LEU A 79 -6.46 4.87 -25.96
N CYS A 80 -7.26 4.67 -27.02
CA CYS A 80 -7.89 3.37 -27.33
C CYS A 80 -7.18 2.55 -28.42
N GLY A 81 -5.98 2.98 -28.87
CA GLY A 81 -5.15 2.24 -29.83
C GLY A 81 -4.15 1.33 -29.12
N ASN A 82 -4.17 0.04 -29.43
CA ASN A 82 -3.22 -0.97 -28.95
C ASN A 82 -1.83 -0.82 -29.58
N ASP A 83 -1.17 0.32 -29.45
CA ASP A 83 0.23 0.45 -29.84
C ASP A 83 1.11 0.50 -28.58
N GLU A 84 1.66 -0.67 -28.27
CA GLU A 84 2.82 -0.81 -27.41
C GLU A 84 3.98 0.02 -28.02
N ALA A 85 4.61 0.84 -27.17
CA ALA A 85 5.84 1.61 -27.42
C ALA A 85 5.67 2.98 -28.13
N ASP A 86 5.12 3.95 -27.41
CA ASP A 86 5.67 5.31 -27.44
C ASP A 86 5.69 5.90 -26.02
N THR A 87 6.89 6.06 -25.46
CA THR A 87 7.18 6.65 -24.14
C THR A 87 6.93 8.18 -24.08
N GLU A 88 6.13 8.74 -24.98
CA GLU A 88 5.86 10.19 -25.11
C GLU A 88 4.36 10.56 -25.01
N ASP A 89 3.52 9.62 -24.56
CA ASP A 89 2.08 9.81 -24.30
C ASP A 89 1.77 10.38 -22.88
N SER A 90 2.81 10.58 -22.05
CA SER A 90 2.66 11.15 -20.71
C SER A 90 2.17 12.61 -20.77
N GLY A 91 1.19 12.92 -19.92
CA GLY A 91 0.71 14.27 -19.66
C GLY A 91 -0.51 14.70 -20.49
N ARG A 92 -1.13 13.83 -21.31
CA ARG A 92 -2.34 14.20 -22.07
C ARG A 92 -3.53 14.53 -21.18
N ILE A 93 -3.78 13.71 -20.16
CA ILE A 93 -4.85 13.95 -19.18
C ILE A 93 -4.59 15.28 -18.44
N LEU A 94 -3.34 15.53 -18.03
CA LEU A 94 -2.97 16.80 -17.38
C LEU A 94 -3.16 18.00 -18.30
N PHE A 95 -2.80 17.87 -19.57
CA PHE A 95 -3.03 18.91 -20.57
C PHE A 95 -4.53 19.21 -20.74
N LEU A 96 -5.38 18.19 -20.77
CA LEU A 96 -6.84 18.36 -20.82
C LEU A 96 -7.37 19.01 -19.54
N CYS A 97 -6.93 18.55 -18.36
CA CYS A 97 -7.25 19.19 -17.08
C CYS A 97 -6.87 20.67 -17.08
N GLN A 98 -5.69 21.01 -17.60
CA GLN A 98 -5.22 22.38 -17.75
C GLN A 98 -6.15 23.20 -18.66
N CYS A 99 -6.50 22.69 -19.85
CA CYS A 99 -7.41 23.38 -20.76
C CYS A 99 -8.77 23.65 -20.11
N LEU A 100 -9.31 22.66 -19.41
CA LEU A 100 -10.58 22.77 -18.71
C LEU A 100 -10.53 23.75 -17.53
N TYR A 101 -9.45 23.71 -16.75
CA TYR A 101 -9.18 24.69 -15.71
C TYR A 101 -9.11 26.11 -16.28
N GLU A 102 -8.41 26.33 -17.40
CA GLU A 102 -8.35 27.64 -18.03
C GLU A 102 -9.70 28.09 -18.59
N SER A 103 -10.49 27.17 -19.14
CA SER A 103 -11.83 27.46 -19.67
C SER A 103 -12.85 27.79 -18.59
N GLN A 104 -12.65 27.26 -17.37
CA GLN A 104 -13.61 27.33 -16.27
C GLN A 104 -15.01 26.83 -16.68
N CYS A 105 -15.08 25.75 -17.46
CA CYS A 105 -16.30 25.12 -17.96
C CYS A 105 -16.61 23.81 -17.20
N PRO A 106 -17.52 23.81 -16.21
CA PRO A 106 -17.85 22.62 -15.42
C PRO A 106 -18.44 21.49 -16.25
N GLU A 107 -19.28 21.81 -17.24
CA GLU A 107 -19.95 20.83 -18.09
C GLU A 107 -18.93 20.03 -18.90
N ALA A 108 -17.90 20.70 -19.43
CA ALA A 108 -16.82 20.03 -20.15
C ALA A 108 -15.94 19.16 -19.24
N CYS A 109 -15.84 19.46 -17.93
CA CYS A 109 -15.20 18.55 -16.97
C CYS A 109 -15.97 17.25 -16.81
N ILE A 110 -17.30 17.32 -16.74
CA ILE A 110 -18.14 16.11 -16.69
C ILE A 110 -18.01 15.32 -17.98
N ASP A 111 -18.09 15.98 -19.15
CA ASP A 111 -17.92 15.32 -20.45
C ASP A 111 -16.57 14.58 -20.57
N LEU A 112 -15.48 15.14 -20.02
CA LEU A 112 -14.18 14.48 -19.97
C LEU A 112 -14.22 13.24 -19.05
N LEU A 113 -14.76 13.41 -17.84
CA LEU A 113 -14.82 12.33 -16.85
C LEU A 113 -15.69 11.16 -17.33
N GLU A 114 -16.81 11.42 -18.01
CA GLU A 114 -17.66 10.39 -18.61
C GLU A 114 -16.91 9.60 -19.69
N GLN A 115 -16.14 10.28 -20.54
CA GLN A 115 -15.32 9.60 -21.57
C GLN A 115 -14.18 8.77 -20.98
N LEU A 116 -13.70 9.14 -19.79
CA LEU A 116 -12.71 8.39 -19.02
C LEU A 116 -13.33 7.30 -18.12
N ASP A 117 -14.65 7.10 -18.16
CA ASP A 117 -15.41 6.27 -17.20
C ASP A 117 -15.04 6.56 -15.73
N PHE A 118 -14.81 7.84 -15.42
CA PHE A 118 -14.43 8.34 -14.09
C PHE A 118 -13.13 7.71 -13.56
N HIS A 119 -12.25 7.25 -14.44
CA HIS A 119 -10.93 6.74 -14.13
C HIS A 119 -9.86 7.75 -14.56
N LEU A 120 -9.33 8.51 -13.60
CA LEU A 120 -8.29 9.50 -13.83
C LEU A 120 -6.92 8.91 -13.50
N ASP A 121 -6.21 8.49 -14.53
CA ASP A 121 -4.85 7.95 -14.39
C ASP A 121 -3.80 9.05 -14.57
N LEU A 122 -3.04 9.33 -13.51
CA LEU A 122 -1.97 10.32 -13.50
C LEU A 122 -0.63 9.67 -13.14
N SER A 123 -0.49 8.35 -13.28
CA SER A 123 0.74 7.66 -12.91
C SER A 123 1.96 8.19 -13.65
N GLU A 124 3.11 8.20 -12.98
CA GLU A 124 4.42 8.62 -13.52
C GLU A 124 4.51 10.12 -13.88
N GLU A 125 3.46 10.91 -13.60
CA GLU A 125 3.44 12.33 -13.90
C GLU A 125 4.15 13.20 -12.85
N SER A 126 4.59 14.39 -13.28
CA SER A 126 5.04 15.45 -12.38
C SER A 126 3.94 16.48 -12.13
N LEU A 127 3.44 16.50 -10.90
CA LEU A 127 2.38 17.39 -10.44
C LEU A 127 2.96 18.58 -9.68
N ASP A 128 3.36 19.60 -10.43
CA ASP A 128 3.67 20.92 -9.89
C ASP A 128 2.40 21.65 -9.39
N PRO A 129 2.52 22.79 -8.68
CA PRO A 129 1.38 23.43 -8.02
C PRO A 129 0.22 23.78 -8.96
N TYR A 130 0.52 24.15 -10.20
CA TYR A 130 -0.47 24.50 -11.20
C TYR A 130 -1.22 23.27 -11.77
N PRO A 131 -0.53 22.20 -12.25
CA PRO A 131 -1.20 20.94 -12.60
C PRO A 131 -2.12 20.41 -11.50
N CYS A 132 -1.70 20.44 -10.23
CA CYS A 132 -2.56 20.03 -9.12
C CYS A 132 -3.84 20.85 -9.00
N CYS A 133 -3.78 22.17 -9.21
CA CYS A 133 -4.97 23.02 -9.20
C CYS A 133 -5.92 22.65 -10.35
N ALA A 134 -5.37 22.35 -11.53
CA ALA A 134 -6.16 21.96 -12.69
C ALA A 134 -6.85 20.60 -12.47
N VAL A 135 -6.11 19.61 -11.97
CA VAL A 135 -6.64 18.30 -11.60
C VAL A 135 -7.72 18.43 -10.52
N ALA A 136 -7.44 19.16 -9.43
CA ALA A 136 -8.40 19.38 -8.36
C ALA A 136 -9.68 20.09 -8.86
N TYR A 137 -9.54 21.04 -9.78
CA TYR A 137 -10.70 21.68 -10.41
C TYR A 137 -11.57 20.66 -11.16
N VAL A 138 -10.98 19.80 -11.99
CA VAL A 138 -11.75 18.75 -12.70
C VAL A 138 -12.42 17.79 -11.71
N ILE A 139 -11.68 17.30 -10.72
CA ILE A 139 -12.19 16.35 -9.71
C ILE A 139 -13.39 16.94 -8.95
N THR A 140 -13.29 18.20 -8.51
CA THR A 140 -14.35 18.87 -7.74
C THR A 140 -15.63 19.12 -8.54
N GLN A 141 -15.61 19.02 -9.87
CA GLN A 141 -16.83 19.13 -10.66
C GLN A 141 -17.71 17.88 -10.53
N SER A 142 -17.15 16.70 -10.23
CA SER A 142 -17.91 15.46 -10.08
C SER A 142 -18.62 15.38 -8.74
N LYS A 143 -19.88 15.84 -8.68
CA LYS A 143 -20.67 15.87 -7.44
C LYS A 143 -21.45 14.59 -7.15
N GLU A 144 -21.73 13.79 -8.18
CA GLU A 144 -22.65 12.65 -8.09
C GLU A 144 -21.94 11.30 -8.11
N ARG A 145 -20.73 11.23 -8.69
CA ARG A 145 -19.94 10.01 -8.83
C ARG A 145 -18.52 10.23 -8.32
N GLU A 146 -18.04 9.30 -7.51
CA GLU A 146 -16.65 9.29 -7.06
C GLU A 146 -15.72 8.93 -8.22
N ILE A 147 -14.56 9.59 -8.26
CA ILE A 147 -13.54 9.38 -9.28
C ILE A 147 -12.53 8.35 -8.78
N TRP A 148 -12.19 7.38 -9.61
CA TRP A 148 -11.03 6.54 -9.36
C TRP A 148 -9.77 7.30 -9.78
N LEU A 149 -8.83 7.47 -8.86
CA LEU A 149 -7.62 8.28 -9.07
C LEU A 149 -6.38 7.40 -8.88
N ASN A 150 -5.49 7.41 -9.87
CA ASN A 150 -4.17 6.77 -9.76
C ASN A 150 -3.07 7.83 -9.71
N LEU A 151 -2.26 7.76 -8.65
CA LEU A 151 -1.10 8.61 -8.43
C LEU A 151 0.17 7.77 -8.27
N GLU A 152 0.22 6.59 -8.87
CA GLU A 152 1.41 5.72 -8.84
C GLU A 152 2.63 6.46 -9.40
N ASP A 153 3.76 6.42 -8.69
CA ASP A 153 5.03 7.02 -9.14
C ASP A 153 4.94 8.52 -9.51
N VAL A 154 3.93 9.23 -8.99
CA VAL A 154 3.79 10.67 -9.16
C VAL A 154 4.83 11.41 -8.34
N THR A 155 5.42 12.45 -8.92
CA THR A 155 6.26 13.41 -8.19
C THR A 155 5.50 14.71 -7.98
N MET A 156 5.57 15.28 -6.78
CA MET A 156 4.76 16.45 -6.44
C MET A 156 5.41 17.30 -5.34
N SER A 157 5.31 18.62 -5.49
CA SER A 157 5.72 19.55 -4.45
C SER A 157 4.66 19.69 -3.35
N GLN A 158 5.08 20.24 -2.20
CA GLN A 158 4.15 20.55 -1.12
C GLN A 158 2.96 21.42 -1.54
N GLN A 159 3.24 22.42 -2.38
CA GLN A 159 2.21 23.36 -2.83
C GLN A 159 1.18 22.67 -3.74
N GLY A 160 1.61 21.65 -4.49
CA GLY A 160 0.72 20.83 -5.31
C GLY A 160 -0.20 19.91 -4.50
N MET A 161 0.26 19.38 -3.37
CA MET A 161 -0.53 18.44 -2.57
C MET A 161 -1.79 19.07 -1.96
N ARG A 162 -1.71 20.35 -1.56
CA ARG A 162 -2.84 21.04 -0.89
C ARG A 162 -4.13 21.05 -1.73
N PRO A 163 -4.13 21.48 -3.01
CA PRO A 163 -5.29 21.37 -3.88
C PRO A 163 -5.86 19.96 -3.97
N LEU A 164 -5.00 18.95 -4.10
CA LEU A 164 -5.42 17.55 -4.21
C LEU A 164 -6.11 17.05 -2.94
N LEU A 165 -5.51 17.29 -1.77
CA LEU A 165 -6.16 16.94 -0.49
C LEU A 165 -7.55 17.59 -0.35
N GLY A 166 -7.72 18.81 -0.87
CA GLY A 166 -8.99 19.53 -0.86
C GLY A 166 -10.07 18.93 -1.75
N CYS A 167 -9.72 18.09 -2.74
CA CYS A 167 -10.68 17.47 -3.65
C CYS A 167 -10.93 15.98 -3.38
N LEU A 168 -10.25 15.35 -2.40
CA LEU A 168 -10.37 13.91 -2.14
C LEU A 168 -11.76 13.46 -1.70
N GLN A 169 -12.62 14.35 -1.23
CA GLN A 169 -14.03 14.04 -0.93
C GLN A 169 -14.84 13.61 -2.17
N ASN A 170 -14.34 13.90 -3.37
CA ASN A 170 -14.94 13.50 -4.65
C ASN A 170 -14.22 12.29 -5.28
N VAL A 171 -13.27 11.69 -4.56
CA VAL A 171 -12.42 10.59 -5.04
C VAL A 171 -12.78 9.32 -4.29
N GLN A 172 -12.83 8.20 -5.01
CA GLN A 172 -13.05 6.89 -4.43
C GLN A 172 -11.82 6.48 -3.62
N TRP A 173 -12.01 6.17 -2.34
CA TRP A 173 -10.95 5.69 -1.46
C TRP A 173 -10.65 4.20 -1.73
N CYS A 174 -9.85 3.92 -2.76
CA CYS A 174 -9.43 2.57 -3.13
C CYS A 174 -8.18 2.11 -2.37
N ASP A 175 -7.88 0.81 -2.36
CA ASP A 175 -6.77 0.27 -1.54
C ASP A 175 -5.38 0.85 -1.88
N SER A 176 -5.14 1.26 -3.13
CA SER A 176 -3.83 1.78 -3.56
C SER A 176 -3.62 3.27 -3.28
N LEU A 177 -4.68 4.09 -3.35
CA LEU A 177 -4.59 5.55 -3.24
C LEU A 177 -3.99 6.04 -1.91
N PRO A 178 -4.35 5.51 -0.73
CA PRO A 178 -3.77 5.94 0.55
C PRO A 178 -2.26 5.73 0.57
N ARG A 179 -1.81 4.59 0.04
CA ARG A 179 -0.38 4.28 -0.07
C ARG A 179 0.32 5.29 -0.99
N GLN A 180 -0.22 5.52 -2.19
CA GLN A 180 0.34 6.47 -3.16
C GLN A 180 0.46 7.88 -2.56
N LEU A 181 -0.58 8.37 -1.86
CA LEU A 181 -0.55 9.67 -1.18
C LEU A 181 0.56 9.75 -0.12
N TRP A 182 0.74 8.67 0.67
CA TRP A 182 1.81 8.60 1.68
C TRP A 182 3.19 8.51 1.03
N GLU A 183 3.37 7.74 -0.04
CA GLU A 183 4.63 7.65 -0.78
C GLU A 183 5.04 9.03 -1.32
N ILE A 184 4.12 9.73 -2.01
CA ILE A 184 4.34 11.09 -2.51
C ILE A 184 4.72 12.02 -1.36
N PHE A 185 3.96 11.99 -0.26
CA PHE A 185 4.23 12.81 0.91
C PHE A 185 5.63 12.56 1.50
N LEU A 186 6.01 11.30 1.67
CA LEU A 186 7.26 10.90 2.33
C LEU A 186 8.49 11.13 1.43
N LEU A 187 8.31 11.09 0.12
CA LEU A 187 9.38 11.37 -0.85
C LEU A 187 9.50 12.86 -1.20
N SER A 188 8.47 13.67 -0.92
CA SER A 188 8.48 15.11 -1.19
C SER A 188 9.49 15.89 -0.33
N GLU A 189 10.07 16.94 -0.90
CA GLU A 189 10.91 17.90 -0.19
C GLU A 189 10.05 18.95 0.55
N GLY A 190 10.20 19.06 1.88
CA GLY A 190 9.55 20.10 2.70
C GLY A 190 8.80 19.59 3.94
N GLU A 191 8.34 20.50 4.79
CA GLU A 191 7.49 20.17 5.95
C GLU A 191 6.02 20.14 5.53
N MET A 192 5.50 18.94 5.33
CA MET A 192 4.13 18.70 4.86
C MET A 192 3.14 18.48 6.01
N ASP A 193 1.87 18.78 5.78
CA ASP A 193 0.80 18.63 6.78
C ASP A 193 0.33 17.16 6.89
N TYR A 194 1.09 16.39 7.68
CA TYR A 194 0.76 14.99 7.98
C TYR A 194 -0.55 14.85 8.78
N ILE A 195 -1.02 15.91 9.46
CA ILE A 195 -2.24 15.84 10.29
C ILE A 195 -3.45 15.64 9.38
N THR A 196 -3.51 16.38 8.27
CA THR A 196 -4.57 16.23 7.28
C THR A 196 -4.58 14.81 6.70
N LEU A 197 -3.43 14.28 6.26
CA LEU A 197 -3.35 12.91 5.71
C LEU A 197 -3.77 11.83 6.72
N LEU A 198 -3.31 11.90 7.96
CA LEU A 198 -3.73 10.97 9.02
C LEU A 198 -5.22 11.07 9.29
N GLY A 199 -5.79 12.27 9.20
CA GLY A 199 -7.21 12.51 9.38
C GLY A 199 -8.12 11.84 8.34
N LEU A 200 -7.60 11.59 7.12
CA LEU A 200 -8.39 11.02 6.02
C LEU A 200 -8.74 9.53 6.24
N ASP A 201 -7.84 8.76 6.87
CA ASP A 201 -8.03 7.31 7.05
C ASP A 201 -7.91 6.88 8.52
N GLY A 202 -8.53 7.63 9.43
CA GLY A 202 -8.68 7.21 10.82
C GLY A 202 -7.35 7.01 11.57
N ASN A 203 -6.39 7.92 11.37
CA ASN A 203 -5.05 7.91 11.97
C ASN A 203 -4.19 6.72 11.52
N GLN A 204 -4.28 6.38 10.22
CA GLN A 204 -3.47 5.36 9.57
C GLN A 204 -2.39 5.98 8.68
N MET A 205 -1.18 5.42 8.77
CA MET A 205 -0.09 5.65 7.83
C MET A 205 0.06 4.41 6.96
N HIS A 206 -0.05 4.59 5.64
CA HIS A 206 0.07 3.51 4.68
C HIS A 206 1.47 3.52 4.09
N LEU A 207 2.16 2.38 4.13
CA LEU A 207 3.52 2.25 3.63
C LEU A 207 3.60 1.03 2.71
N PRO A 208 4.39 1.08 1.63
CA PRO A 208 4.73 -0.14 0.91
C PRO A 208 5.65 -1.01 1.79
N VAL A 209 5.60 -2.33 1.55
CA VAL A 209 6.54 -3.26 2.20
C VAL A 209 7.95 -3.12 1.63
N GLU A 210 8.05 -2.73 0.36
CA GLU A 210 9.28 -2.52 -0.38
C GLU A 210 9.42 -1.06 -0.78
N GLY A 211 10.60 -0.48 -0.60
CA GLY A 211 10.84 0.92 -0.95
C GLY A 211 12.26 1.38 -0.60
N ASP A 212 12.59 2.60 -1.04
CA ASP A 212 13.84 3.24 -0.67
C ASP A 212 13.90 3.46 0.85
N ARG A 213 15.08 3.23 1.44
CA ARG A 213 15.40 3.54 2.82
C ARG A 213 14.98 4.96 3.22
N LYS A 214 15.15 5.95 2.34
CA LYS A 214 14.75 7.35 2.61
C LYS A 214 13.27 7.50 2.94
N LEU A 215 12.40 6.74 2.27
CA LEU A 215 10.96 6.75 2.51
C LEU A 215 10.65 6.35 3.95
N PHE A 216 11.26 5.25 4.40
CA PHE A 216 11.04 4.74 5.76
C PHE A 216 11.68 5.62 6.84
N GLU A 217 12.87 6.17 6.60
CA GLU A 217 13.51 7.13 7.51
C GLU A 217 12.64 8.40 7.70
N ARG A 218 12.02 8.87 6.60
CA ARG A 218 11.06 9.97 6.67
C ARG A 218 9.80 9.59 7.44
N ALA A 219 9.29 8.37 7.24
CA ALA A 219 8.12 7.88 7.96
C ALA A 219 8.37 7.87 9.48
N VAL A 220 9.53 7.35 9.92
CA VAL A 220 9.95 7.38 11.33
C VAL A 220 10.00 8.82 11.85
N THR A 221 10.60 9.74 11.08
CA THR A 221 10.68 11.17 11.45
C THR A 221 9.30 11.79 11.67
N VAL A 222 8.33 11.45 10.83
CA VAL A 222 6.94 11.92 10.95
C VAL A 222 6.29 11.32 12.21
N LEU A 223 6.43 10.02 12.42
CA LEU A 223 5.88 9.32 13.59
C LEU A 223 6.40 9.92 14.92
N GLN A 224 7.67 10.28 14.99
CA GLN A 224 8.29 10.92 16.16
C GLN A 224 7.69 12.30 16.49
N LYS A 225 7.13 13.00 15.51
CA LYS A 225 6.48 14.31 15.71
C LYS A 225 5.03 14.19 16.20
N ILE A 226 4.42 13.01 16.12
CA ILE A 226 3.00 12.81 16.41
C ILE A 226 2.80 12.45 17.89
N SER A 227 1.85 13.10 18.55
CA SER A 227 1.57 12.89 19.97
C SER A 227 0.77 11.62 20.27
N LYS A 228 -0.08 11.18 19.32
CA LYS A 228 -0.87 9.94 19.42
C LYS A 228 -0.22 8.83 18.62
N LYS A 229 -0.23 7.61 19.16
CA LYS A 229 0.23 6.44 18.42
C LYS A 229 -0.58 6.26 17.13
N VAL A 230 0.11 5.94 16.03
CA VAL A 230 -0.44 5.81 14.68
C VAL A 230 -0.65 4.34 14.33
N LYS A 231 -1.64 4.03 13.49
CA LYS A 231 -1.80 2.68 12.94
C LYS A 231 -0.99 2.59 11.65
N ILE A 232 -0.15 1.57 11.50
CA ILE A 232 0.60 1.36 10.26
C ILE A 232 -0.11 0.28 9.43
N CYS A 233 -0.34 0.59 8.16
CA CYS A 233 -0.87 -0.33 7.16
C CYS A 233 0.19 -0.61 6.11
N LEU A 234 0.71 -1.84 6.08
CA LEU A 234 1.75 -2.27 5.15
C LEU A 234 1.11 -2.89 3.90
N HIS A 235 1.47 -2.38 2.72
CA HIS A 235 0.95 -2.83 1.44
C HIS A 235 1.88 -3.81 0.76
N TRP A 236 1.35 -5.01 0.48
CA TRP A 236 2.09 -6.14 -0.06
C TRP A 236 1.71 -6.39 -1.52
N GLU A 237 2.55 -5.92 -2.45
CA GLU A 237 2.23 -5.92 -3.88
C GLU A 237 2.69 -7.20 -4.59
N ARG A 238 3.88 -7.69 -4.25
CA ARG A 238 4.53 -8.84 -4.90
C ARG A 238 4.93 -9.93 -3.91
N GLU A 239 5.22 -11.11 -4.44
CA GLU A 239 5.72 -12.21 -3.62
C GLU A 239 7.20 -12.02 -3.29
N ASN A 240 7.59 -12.29 -2.04
CA ASN A 240 8.97 -12.18 -1.54
C ASN A 240 9.57 -10.76 -1.71
N PRO A 241 8.92 -9.70 -1.20
CA PRO A 241 9.46 -8.34 -1.27
C PRO A 241 10.74 -8.20 -0.45
N ASP A 242 11.62 -7.30 -0.88
CA ASP A 242 12.79 -6.94 -0.08
C ASP A 242 12.35 -6.01 1.06
N CYS A 243 12.22 -6.59 2.25
CA CYS A 243 11.80 -5.88 3.46
C CYS A 243 13.00 -5.34 4.26
N HIS A 244 14.23 -5.36 3.73
CA HIS A 244 15.41 -4.99 4.53
C HIS A 244 15.32 -3.56 5.11
N SER A 245 15.05 -2.56 4.25
CA SER A 245 14.94 -1.16 4.69
C SER A 245 13.78 -0.93 5.67
N LEU A 246 12.63 -1.57 5.42
CA LEU A 246 11.49 -1.54 6.33
C LEU A 246 11.85 -2.15 7.69
N ARG A 247 12.52 -3.32 7.71
CA ARG A 247 12.89 -4.01 8.96
C ARG A 247 13.83 -3.17 9.83
N GLU A 248 14.81 -2.50 9.23
CA GLU A 248 15.76 -1.67 9.97
C GLU A 248 15.06 -0.45 10.62
N THR A 249 14.10 0.15 9.94
CA THR A 249 13.45 1.40 10.37
C THR A 249 12.20 1.17 11.21
N LEU A 250 11.47 0.07 11.01
CA LEU A 250 10.22 -0.22 11.71
C LEU A 250 10.44 -0.39 13.22
N LEU A 251 11.59 -0.93 13.65
CA LEU A 251 11.94 -1.04 15.07
C LEU A 251 12.05 0.34 15.74
N GLU A 252 12.59 1.33 15.04
CA GLU A 252 12.68 2.72 15.54
C GLU A 252 11.29 3.38 15.62
N ALA A 253 10.35 2.96 14.78
CA ALA A 253 8.99 3.45 14.76
C ALA A 253 8.11 2.89 15.88
N LEU A 254 8.38 1.68 16.41
CA LEU A 254 7.47 0.95 17.32
C LEU A 254 6.89 1.75 18.49
N PRO A 255 7.65 2.63 19.20
CA PRO A 255 7.10 3.41 20.31
C PRO A 255 5.90 4.28 19.90
N TYR A 256 5.85 4.66 18.62
CA TYR A 256 4.85 5.54 18.03
C TYR A 256 3.72 4.77 17.30
N VAL A 257 3.78 3.43 17.29
CA VAL A 257 2.79 2.58 16.60
C VAL A 257 1.76 2.04 17.60
N SER A 258 0.49 2.04 17.18
CA SER A 258 -0.63 1.48 17.95
C SER A 258 -1.06 0.10 17.45
N SER A 259 -0.95 -0.15 16.14
CA SER A 259 -1.19 -1.46 15.53
C SER A 259 -0.52 -1.53 14.16
N LEU A 260 -0.21 -2.74 13.72
CA LEU A 260 0.27 -3.10 12.40
C LEU A 260 -0.79 -3.94 11.69
N SER A 261 -1.09 -3.57 10.45
CA SER A 261 -2.02 -4.27 9.56
C SER A 261 -1.40 -4.43 8.18
N PHE A 262 -1.91 -5.41 7.43
CA PHE A 262 -1.40 -5.75 6.10
C PHE A 262 -2.54 -5.67 5.09
N ARG A 263 -2.28 -5.00 3.95
CA ARG A 263 -3.21 -4.92 2.82
C ARG A 263 -2.57 -5.49 1.57
N ARG A 264 -3.43 -6.03 0.69
CA ARG A 264 -3.05 -6.63 -0.58
C ARG A 264 -3.54 -5.73 -1.70
N THR A 265 -2.64 -5.24 -2.54
CA THR A 265 -3.03 -4.55 -3.77
C THR A 265 -3.28 -5.62 -4.86
N HIS A 266 -4.53 -5.78 -5.28
CA HIS A 266 -4.93 -6.79 -6.26
C HIS A 266 -4.52 -6.37 -7.69
N ARG A 267 -3.26 -6.57 -8.09
CA ARG A 267 -2.85 -6.43 -9.51
C ARG A 267 -2.74 -7.77 -10.27
N ALA A 268 -3.60 -8.77 -10.00
CA ALA A 268 -3.58 -10.03 -10.76
C ALA A 268 -4.99 -10.52 -11.15
N PRO A 269 -5.20 -10.97 -12.40
CA PRO A 269 -6.48 -11.51 -12.85
C PRO A 269 -6.94 -12.69 -12.00
N ARG A 270 -8.26 -12.79 -11.81
CA ARG A 270 -8.93 -13.88 -11.10
C ARG A 270 -8.70 -15.21 -11.81
N LEU A 271 -7.63 -15.93 -11.49
CA LEU A 271 -7.43 -17.32 -11.87
C LEU A 271 -7.08 -18.16 -10.63
N GLN A 272 -7.50 -19.44 -10.68
CA GLN A 272 -7.38 -20.45 -9.64
C GLN A 272 -6.02 -20.41 -8.91
N GLY A 273 -6.05 -20.32 -7.56
CA GLY A 273 -4.84 -20.28 -6.72
C GLY A 273 -4.86 -19.30 -5.54
N GLN A 274 -6.01 -18.65 -5.26
CA GLN A 274 -6.12 -17.65 -4.18
C GLN A 274 -5.75 -18.18 -2.78
N GLU A 275 -6.09 -19.43 -2.46
CA GLU A 275 -5.76 -20.05 -1.16
C GLU A 275 -4.25 -20.26 -1.00
N ARG A 276 -3.58 -20.89 -1.98
CA ARG A 276 -2.11 -21.07 -1.95
C ARG A 276 -1.36 -19.76 -1.82
N ARG A 277 -1.85 -18.70 -2.50
CA ARG A 277 -1.24 -17.36 -2.42
C ARG A 277 -1.50 -16.70 -1.07
N TYR A 278 -2.67 -16.92 -0.47
CA TYR A 278 -2.99 -16.44 0.87
C TYR A 278 -2.09 -17.09 1.93
N GLU A 279 -1.94 -18.42 1.88
CA GLU A 279 -1.04 -19.15 2.79
C GLU A 279 0.43 -18.72 2.66
N LYS A 280 0.89 -18.48 1.43
CA LYS A 280 2.26 -18.01 1.18
C LYS A 280 2.52 -16.63 1.76
N LEU A 281 1.60 -15.67 1.60
CA LEU A 281 1.74 -14.34 2.21
C LEU A 281 1.69 -14.39 3.73
N LYS A 282 0.75 -15.17 4.28
CA LYS A 282 0.70 -15.43 5.72
C LYS A 282 2.04 -15.94 6.27
N ARG A 283 2.74 -16.80 5.51
CA ARG A 283 4.11 -17.24 5.88
C ARG A 283 5.12 -16.10 5.81
N GLN A 284 5.00 -15.18 4.85
CA GLN A 284 5.87 -14.00 4.73
C GLN A 284 5.62 -12.95 5.83
N GLU A 285 4.36 -12.69 6.18
CA GLU A 285 3.98 -11.82 7.31
C GLU A 285 4.54 -12.38 8.63
N LYS A 286 4.36 -13.69 8.85
CA LYS A 286 4.97 -14.40 9.97
C LYS A 286 6.49 -14.27 9.95
N GLN A 287 7.12 -14.43 8.78
CA GLN A 287 8.58 -14.30 8.66
C GLN A 287 9.06 -12.89 9.02
N LEU A 288 8.40 -11.84 8.53
CA LEU A 288 8.71 -10.45 8.87
C LEU A 288 8.64 -10.22 10.38
N PHE A 289 7.60 -10.73 11.03
CA PHE A 289 7.48 -10.66 12.49
C PHE A 289 8.63 -11.36 13.23
N LEU A 290 8.98 -12.59 12.80
CA LEU A 290 10.08 -13.34 13.40
C LEU A 290 11.42 -12.61 13.25
N ASP A 291 11.67 -12.02 12.08
CA ASP A 291 12.86 -11.22 11.80
C ASP A 291 12.92 -9.98 12.71
N LEU A 292 11.79 -9.28 12.91
CA LEU A 292 11.71 -8.12 13.81
C LEU A 292 11.96 -8.52 15.27
N CYS A 293 11.41 -9.64 15.73
CA CYS A 293 11.66 -10.14 17.08
C CYS A 293 13.13 -10.50 17.29
N LEU A 294 13.75 -11.19 16.31
CA LEU A 294 15.17 -11.52 16.34
C LEU A 294 16.01 -10.24 16.39
N LYS A 295 15.73 -9.28 15.51
CA LYS A 295 16.46 -8.00 15.46
C LYS A 295 16.30 -7.21 16.76
N ALA A 296 15.08 -7.11 17.31
CA ALA A 296 14.85 -6.46 18.61
C ALA A 296 15.68 -7.12 19.72
N ALA A 297 15.73 -8.45 19.77
CA ALA A 297 16.53 -9.19 20.74
C ALA A 297 18.06 -9.03 20.55
N THR A 298 18.53 -8.76 19.32
CA THR A 298 19.94 -8.45 19.08
C THR A 298 20.34 -7.05 19.55
N LEU A 299 19.49 -6.05 19.30
CA LEU A 299 19.79 -4.64 19.57
C LEU A 299 19.60 -4.26 21.04
N ILE A 300 18.59 -4.82 21.69
CA ILE A 300 18.21 -4.45 23.05
C ILE A 300 19.00 -5.29 24.07
N GLN A 301 19.43 -4.65 25.16
CA GLN A 301 20.19 -5.28 26.25
C GLN A 301 19.33 -5.32 27.52
N GLY A 302 19.34 -6.47 28.23
CA GLY A 302 18.67 -6.64 29.53
C GLY A 302 17.22 -7.12 29.46
N GLU A 303 16.47 -6.92 30.56
CA GLU A 303 15.08 -7.38 30.74
C GLU A 303 14.08 -6.72 29.78
N SER A 304 14.47 -5.64 29.09
CA SER A 304 13.64 -4.92 28.13
C SER A 304 13.33 -5.72 26.85
N VAL A 305 14.11 -6.75 26.53
CA VAL A 305 13.87 -7.59 25.33
C VAL A 305 12.51 -8.30 25.40
N HIS A 306 12.16 -8.84 26.56
CA HIS A 306 10.88 -9.54 26.74
C HIS A 306 9.69 -8.60 26.53
N ASN A 307 9.76 -7.40 27.10
CA ASN A 307 8.72 -6.39 26.95
C ASN A 307 8.59 -5.95 25.50
N GLU A 308 9.71 -5.80 24.77
CA GLU A 308 9.66 -5.38 23.37
C GLU A 308 9.05 -6.46 22.46
N VAL A 309 9.39 -7.74 22.68
CA VAL A 309 8.77 -8.84 21.93
C VAL A 309 7.27 -8.92 22.22
N ASN A 310 6.84 -8.72 23.48
CA ASN A 310 5.42 -8.66 23.82
C ASN A 310 4.72 -7.45 23.18
N ASN A 311 5.39 -6.29 23.14
CA ASN A 311 4.90 -5.12 22.43
C ASN A 311 4.70 -5.43 20.95
N LEU A 312 5.70 -6.04 20.29
CA LEU A 312 5.59 -6.48 18.91
C LEU A 312 4.41 -7.43 18.71
N ILE A 313 4.22 -8.43 19.57
CA ILE A 313 3.07 -9.35 19.50
C ILE A 313 1.75 -8.58 19.59
N SER A 314 1.66 -7.59 20.48
CA SER A 314 0.44 -6.78 20.64
C SER A 314 0.14 -5.87 19.44
N LEU A 315 1.17 -5.46 18.70
CA LEU A 315 1.02 -4.59 17.53
C LEU A 315 0.49 -5.35 16.32
N PHE A 316 0.91 -6.60 16.15
CA PHE A 316 0.45 -7.41 15.04
C PHE A 316 -0.94 -7.97 15.35
N SER A 317 -1.90 -7.71 14.46
CA SER A 317 -3.26 -8.26 14.56
C SER A 317 -3.27 -9.75 14.15
N PHE A 318 -2.50 -10.59 14.83
CA PHE A 318 -2.45 -12.01 14.51
C PHE A 318 -3.77 -12.69 14.91
N ASN A 319 -4.55 -13.09 13.91
CA ASN A 319 -5.59 -14.12 14.05
C ASN A 319 -5.00 -15.55 14.08
N TYR A 320 -3.68 -15.70 14.18
CA TYR A 320 -3.00 -16.99 14.29
C TYR A 320 -2.68 -17.31 15.73
N ASP A 321 -2.79 -18.59 16.05
CA ASP A 321 -2.55 -19.24 17.34
C ASP A 321 -1.27 -18.66 18.00
N ILE A 322 -1.41 -17.62 18.83
CA ILE A 322 -0.32 -17.01 19.62
C ILE A 322 0.48 -18.11 20.34
N HIS A 323 -0.20 -19.19 20.69
CA HIS A 323 0.35 -20.37 21.33
C HIS A 323 1.48 -21.05 20.52
N ASN A 324 1.51 -20.90 19.20
CA ASN A 324 2.55 -21.48 18.34
C ASN A 324 3.73 -20.54 18.06
N ILE A 325 3.55 -19.23 18.26
CA ILE A 325 4.53 -18.22 17.85
C ILE A 325 5.87 -18.37 18.60
N LEU A 326 5.80 -18.91 19.81
CA LEU A 326 6.95 -19.17 20.66
C LEU A 326 7.87 -20.24 20.07
N LEU A 327 7.29 -21.34 19.57
CA LEU A 327 8.07 -22.40 18.88
C LEU A 327 8.65 -21.88 17.57
N ASP A 328 7.85 -21.11 16.82
CA ASP A 328 8.28 -20.51 15.55
C ASP A 328 9.47 -19.57 15.74
N LEU A 329 9.43 -18.73 16.77
CA LEU A 329 10.54 -17.84 17.14
C LEU A 329 11.76 -18.61 17.61
N TYR A 330 11.60 -19.61 18.46
CA TYR A 330 12.73 -20.42 18.92
C TYR A 330 13.43 -21.11 17.74
N GLN A 331 12.65 -21.74 16.84
CA GLN A 331 13.18 -22.35 15.63
C GLN A 331 13.92 -21.33 14.76
N HIS A 332 13.34 -20.14 14.55
CA HIS A 332 13.95 -19.09 13.74
C HIS A 332 15.29 -18.61 14.32
N VAL A 333 15.35 -18.32 15.62
CA VAL A 333 16.59 -17.90 16.31
C VAL A 333 17.65 -19.00 16.24
N LYS A 334 17.23 -20.26 16.39
CA LYS A 334 18.13 -21.43 16.30
C LYS A 334 18.71 -21.60 14.90
N THR A 335 17.90 -21.41 13.85
CA THR A 335 18.39 -21.48 12.45
C THR A 335 19.37 -20.37 12.11
N GLN A 336 19.32 -19.24 12.82
CA GLN A 336 20.26 -18.12 12.72
C GLN A 336 21.47 -18.29 13.65
N GLU A 337 21.68 -19.48 14.23
CA GLU A 337 22.80 -19.88 15.10
C GLU A 337 23.07 -18.93 16.28
N SER A 338 22.05 -18.22 16.75
CA SER A 338 22.20 -17.14 17.72
C SER A 338 21.96 -17.60 19.16
N SER A 339 22.86 -18.43 19.70
CA SER A 339 22.75 -18.98 21.07
C SER A 339 22.65 -17.91 22.16
N ALA A 340 23.35 -16.78 21.99
CA ALA A 340 23.27 -15.63 22.89
C ALA A 340 21.87 -15.00 22.91
N VAL A 341 21.18 -14.95 21.75
CA VAL A 341 19.81 -14.43 21.65
C VAL A 341 18.82 -15.37 22.34
N ILE A 342 19.02 -16.69 22.23
CA ILE A 342 18.19 -17.66 22.96
C ILE A 342 18.26 -17.42 24.47
N GLN A 343 19.45 -17.14 25.01
CA GLN A 343 19.60 -16.84 26.44
C GLN A 343 18.89 -15.53 26.82
N LYS A 344 18.98 -14.49 25.99
CA LYS A 344 18.24 -13.23 26.20
C LYS A 344 16.72 -13.43 26.17
N LEU A 345 16.22 -14.25 25.26
CA LEU A 345 14.79 -14.56 25.08
C LEU A 345 14.30 -15.67 26.02
N LYS A 346 15.16 -16.25 26.86
CA LYS A 346 14.77 -17.33 27.77
C LYS A 346 13.53 -16.99 28.63
N PRO A 347 13.39 -15.79 29.22
CA PRO A 347 12.17 -15.44 29.96
C PRO A 347 10.91 -15.48 29.09
N PHE A 348 11.01 -15.07 27.82
CA PHE A 348 9.92 -15.17 26.86
C PHE A 348 9.58 -16.63 26.54
N PHE A 349 10.59 -17.47 26.27
CA PHE A 349 10.35 -18.90 26.02
C PHE A 349 9.79 -19.64 27.24
N GLN A 350 9.99 -19.12 28.45
CA GLN A 350 9.43 -19.66 29.70
C GLN A 350 8.00 -19.15 30.01
N SER A 351 7.53 -18.13 29.30
CA SER A 351 6.20 -17.52 29.50
C SER A 351 5.07 -18.31 28.82
N VAL A 352 5.11 -19.64 28.95
CA VAL A 352 4.13 -20.57 28.42
C VAL A 352 2.91 -20.66 29.35
N PRO A 353 1.67 -20.65 28.83
CA PRO A 353 0.46 -20.84 29.63
C PRO A 353 0.45 -22.19 30.37
N ALA A 354 -0.38 -22.31 31.42
CA ALA A 354 -0.49 -23.54 32.20
C ALA A 354 -0.96 -24.74 31.35
N VAL A 355 -1.92 -24.46 30.46
CA VAL A 355 -2.36 -25.34 29.37
C VAL A 355 -1.83 -24.74 28.08
N TRP A 356 -0.94 -25.46 27.41
CA TRP A 356 -0.30 -25.02 26.18
C TRP A 356 -0.78 -25.82 24.98
N THR A 357 -1.61 -25.18 24.17
CA THR A 357 -2.08 -25.73 22.90
C THR A 357 -1.04 -25.51 21.81
N ILE A 358 -0.66 -26.57 21.09
CA ILE A 358 0.41 -26.53 20.08
C ILE A 358 -0.04 -27.29 18.86
N ASP A 359 0.21 -26.73 17.68
CA ASP A 359 0.03 -27.41 16.41
C ASP A 359 1.39 -27.88 15.85
N LEU A 360 1.58 -29.20 15.78
CA LEU A 360 2.79 -29.82 15.23
C LEU A 360 2.66 -30.22 13.75
N SER A 361 1.53 -29.95 13.09
CA SER A 361 1.32 -30.30 11.68
C SER A 361 2.35 -29.64 10.75
N GLU A 362 2.78 -28.42 11.06
CA GLU A 362 3.78 -27.66 10.30
C GLU A 362 5.12 -27.49 11.06
N ARG A 363 5.34 -28.21 12.18
CA ARG A 363 6.50 -27.99 13.08
C ARG A 363 7.13 -29.31 13.51
N LYS A 364 8.44 -29.28 13.78
CA LYS A 364 9.17 -30.46 14.27
C LYS A 364 9.04 -30.62 15.78
N SER A 365 8.82 -31.84 16.25
CA SER A 365 8.75 -32.20 17.67
C SER A 365 10.07 -31.93 18.40
N SER A 366 11.19 -31.94 17.69
CA SER A 366 12.51 -31.59 18.24
C SER A 366 12.59 -30.15 18.75
N ILE A 367 11.87 -29.22 18.12
CA ILE A 367 11.79 -27.83 18.57
C ILE A 367 10.99 -27.73 19.87
N LEU A 368 9.88 -28.47 19.95
CA LEU A 368 9.07 -28.57 21.17
C LEU A 368 9.89 -29.09 22.35
N LEU A 369 10.65 -30.18 22.15
CA LEU A 369 11.52 -30.76 23.18
C LEU A 369 12.50 -29.74 23.77
N GLU A 370 13.11 -28.93 22.93
CA GLU A 370 14.08 -27.93 23.37
C GLU A 370 13.43 -26.82 24.17
N VAL A 371 12.27 -26.32 23.75
CA VAL A 371 11.53 -25.31 24.50
C VAL A 371 10.99 -25.86 25.82
N LEU A 372 10.56 -27.13 25.85
CA LEU A 372 10.14 -27.81 27.08
C LEU A 372 11.28 -27.92 28.11
N ARG A 373 12.52 -28.17 27.65
CA ARG A 373 13.71 -28.19 28.53
C ARG A 373 14.01 -26.83 29.16
N LEU A 374 13.52 -25.73 28.57
CA LEU A 374 13.67 -24.39 29.14
C LEU A 374 12.66 -24.11 30.24
N GLN A 375 11.56 -24.87 30.33
CA GLN A 375 10.49 -24.58 31.29
C GLN A 375 10.93 -24.85 32.74
N PRO A 376 10.56 -23.98 33.70
CA PRO A 376 10.86 -24.21 35.11
C PRO A 376 10.04 -25.35 35.71
N GLU A 377 8.85 -25.61 35.14
CA GLU A 377 7.88 -26.60 35.62
C GLU A 377 7.27 -27.36 34.44
N LYS A 378 6.78 -28.57 34.69
CA LYS A 378 6.07 -29.36 33.68
C LYS A 378 4.74 -28.70 33.32
N LYS A 379 4.45 -28.61 32.01
CA LYS A 379 3.23 -27.98 31.48
C LYS A 379 2.24 -29.03 30.98
N GLN A 380 0.95 -28.70 31.01
CA GLN A 380 -0.04 -29.48 30.28
C GLN A 380 0.05 -29.10 28.80
N VAL A 381 0.15 -30.07 27.91
CA VAL A 381 0.28 -29.87 26.47
C VAL A 381 -0.94 -30.46 25.75
N GLU A 382 -1.60 -29.60 24.97
CA GLU A 382 -2.68 -29.96 24.06
C GLU A 382 -2.15 -29.96 22.63
N LEU A 383 -1.99 -31.13 22.03
CA LEU A 383 -1.47 -31.26 20.67
C LEU A 383 -2.61 -31.22 19.64
N ARG A 384 -2.40 -30.46 18.58
CA ARG A 384 -3.21 -30.44 17.36
C ARG A 384 -2.35 -30.91 16.20
N GLY A 385 -2.69 -32.05 15.62
CA GLY A 385 -1.89 -32.64 14.54
C GLY A 385 -0.48 -33.03 14.97
N CYS A 386 0.05 -34.11 14.40
CA CYS A 386 1.41 -34.57 14.59
C CYS A 386 1.77 -35.45 13.40
N SER A 387 3.03 -35.41 12.95
CA SER A 387 3.50 -36.37 11.95
C SER A 387 3.46 -37.79 12.53
N GLU A 388 2.99 -38.76 11.74
CA GLU A 388 3.07 -40.19 12.06
C GLU A 388 4.45 -40.79 11.76
N GLU A 389 5.40 -39.98 11.27
CA GLU A 389 6.77 -40.42 11.03
C GLU A 389 7.41 -40.91 12.34
N GLU A 390 7.96 -42.12 12.32
CA GLU A 390 8.54 -42.80 13.50
C GLU A 390 9.60 -41.94 14.22
N SER A 391 10.36 -41.14 13.46
CA SER A 391 11.36 -40.19 13.97
C SER A 391 10.74 -39.06 14.79
N GLU A 392 9.61 -38.51 14.35
CA GLU A 392 8.85 -37.46 15.04
C GLU A 392 8.15 -38.04 16.28
N VAL A 393 7.55 -39.23 16.17
CA VAL A 393 6.91 -39.93 17.31
C VAL A 393 7.94 -40.24 18.41
N ARG A 394 9.12 -40.76 18.05
CA ARG A 394 10.22 -40.99 19.01
C ARG A 394 10.69 -39.70 19.67
N THR A 395 10.78 -38.61 18.92
CA THR A 395 11.16 -37.31 19.46
C THR A 395 10.08 -36.76 20.41
N LEU A 396 8.81 -37.02 20.11
CA LEU A 396 7.70 -36.65 20.98
C LEU A 396 7.70 -37.45 22.29
N LEU A 397 8.05 -38.75 22.26
CA LEU A 397 8.24 -39.54 23.48
C LEU A 397 9.31 -38.94 24.39
N GLN A 398 10.38 -38.38 23.83
CA GLN A 398 11.41 -37.67 24.61
C GLN A 398 10.91 -36.39 25.27
N CYS A 399 9.78 -35.83 24.83
CA CYS A 399 9.14 -34.66 25.45
C CYS A 399 8.38 -35.03 26.74
N LEU A 400 7.87 -36.26 26.86
CA LEU A 400 7.00 -36.68 27.97
C LEU A 400 7.58 -36.45 29.39
N PRO A 401 8.90 -36.63 29.65
CA PRO A 401 9.46 -36.32 30.97
C PRO A 401 9.26 -34.87 31.42
N TYR A 402 9.09 -33.95 30.47
CA TYR A 402 8.91 -32.51 30.70
C TYR A 402 7.45 -32.05 30.66
N ILE A 403 6.52 -32.96 30.39
CA ILE A 403 5.07 -32.68 30.28
C ILE A 403 4.37 -33.25 31.51
N SER A 404 3.41 -32.51 32.08
CA SER A 404 2.63 -32.98 33.24
C SER A 404 1.42 -33.82 32.78
N GLN A 405 0.78 -33.38 31.71
CA GLN A 405 -0.35 -34.04 31.08
C GLN A 405 -0.32 -33.76 29.58
N ILE A 406 -0.54 -34.78 28.77
CA ILE A 406 -0.66 -34.68 27.32
C ILE A 406 -2.09 -34.99 26.91
N SER A 407 -2.61 -34.23 25.96
CA SER A 407 -3.93 -34.44 25.35
C SER A 407 -3.83 -34.14 23.87
N PHE A 408 -4.67 -34.79 23.06
CA PHE A 408 -4.68 -34.62 21.62
C PHE A 408 -6.07 -34.18 21.17
N VAL A 409 -6.13 -33.08 20.42
CA VAL A 409 -7.39 -32.55 19.89
C VAL A 409 -7.52 -33.02 18.44
N PRO A 410 -8.45 -33.94 18.13
CA PRO A 410 -8.64 -34.41 16.76
C PRO A 410 -9.11 -33.26 15.86
N GLN A 411 -8.62 -33.24 14.62
CA GLN A 411 -9.16 -32.31 13.62
C GLN A 411 -10.60 -32.71 13.29
N LEU A 412 -11.49 -31.74 13.08
CA LEU A 412 -12.93 -31.95 12.81
C LEU A 412 -13.20 -32.92 11.65
N SER A 413 -12.25 -33.09 10.73
CA SER A 413 -12.30 -34.00 9.59
C SER A 413 -11.95 -35.46 9.90
N GLU A 414 -11.29 -35.76 11.04
CA GLU A 414 -10.85 -37.12 11.40
C GLU A 414 -11.02 -37.42 12.90
N PRO A 415 -12.25 -37.76 13.35
CA PRO A 415 -12.54 -38.02 14.76
C PRO A 415 -11.77 -39.22 15.35
N SER A 416 -11.33 -40.17 14.51
CA SER A 416 -10.56 -41.34 14.92
C SER A 416 -9.07 -41.09 15.10
N GLY A 417 -8.57 -39.91 14.72
CA GLY A 417 -7.14 -39.59 14.74
C GLY A 417 -6.52 -39.65 16.15
N GLU A 418 -7.30 -39.38 17.20
CA GLU A 418 -6.83 -39.43 18.59
C GLU A 418 -6.43 -40.84 19.03
N LEU A 419 -7.29 -41.84 18.77
CA LEU A 419 -7.02 -43.23 19.14
C LEU A 419 -5.84 -43.82 18.36
N GLN A 420 -5.72 -43.45 17.07
CA GLN A 420 -4.61 -43.86 16.23
C GLN A 420 -3.29 -43.24 16.69
N PHE A 421 -3.29 -41.93 16.97
CA PHE A 421 -2.12 -41.23 17.48
C PHE A 421 -1.60 -41.84 18.79
N PHE A 422 -2.48 -42.02 19.79
CA PHE A 422 -2.07 -42.65 21.05
C PHE A 422 -1.65 -44.10 20.86
N GLY A 423 -2.30 -44.85 19.97
CA GLY A 423 -1.89 -46.21 19.60
C GLY A 423 -0.44 -46.26 19.09
N THR A 424 -0.11 -45.41 18.11
CA THR A 424 1.26 -45.29 17.57
C THR A 424 2.26 -44.86 18.64
N LEU A 425 1.88 -43.91 19.50
CA LEU A 425 2.73 -43.44 20.60
C LEU A 425 3.03 -44.56 21.62
N PHE A 426 2.01 -45.36 21.99
CA PHE A 426 2.18 -46.49 22.90
C PHE A 426 3.03 -47.61 22.29
N CYS A 427 2.82 -47.94 21.01
CA CYS A 427 3.65 -48.91 20.31
C CYS A 427 5.11 -48.46 20.27
N ALA A 428 5.37 -47.20 19.89
CA ALA A 428 6.72 -46.65 19.85
C ALA A 428 7.37 -46.62 21.24
N ALA A 429 6.59 -46.34 22.31
CA ALA A 429 7.09 -46.36 23.68
C ALA A 429 7.44 -47.77 24.19
N ALA A 430 6.78 -48.81 23.67
CA ALA A 430 7.09 -50.20 24.01
C ALA A 430 8.37 -50.71 23.32
N GLU A 431 8.80 -50.06 22.24
CA GLU A 431 9.98 -50.40 21.45
C GLU A 431 11.27 -49.65 21.89
N THR A 432 11.15 -48.67 22.78
CA THR A 432 12.25 -47.89 23.39
C THR A 432 12.57 -48.37 24.79
#